data_AF-A0A819CM25-F1
#
_entry.id   AF-A0A819CM25-F1
#
_cell.length_a   1.000
_cell.length_b   1.000
_cell.length_c   1.000
_cell.angle_alpha   90.00
_cell.angle_beta   90.00
_cell.angle_gamma   90.00
#
_symmetry.space_group_name_H-M   'P 1'
#
loop_
_entity.id
_entity.type
_entity.pdbx_description
1 polymer ?
#
loop_
_entity_poly.entity_id
_entity_poly.type
_entity_poly.pdbx_seq_one_letter_code
_entity_poly.pdbx_strand_id
1 'polypeptide(L)'
;MTTQIQPFRQYPRYKVSVLSPSNEKISSNNATATPSDVNLMSSSSKPKKFLWPTLFWIVLGTLIFLALVIAVVVPIAVLANKAVSTICPTTAITTTVTASSLPAQCSNYTSITDDTRSPDYTVLSTCDDTIFSTTPMWVRFTGSSGTLIASCPIDTDRCGAAAPGWYSGVYPSWAGSVTSGFVCYNYNGDLCYWTSWILVTNCNGFYVYYLYAPPTCILRYCTI
;
A
#
# COMPACT_ATOMS: atom_id res chain seq x y z
N MET A 1 26.17 -7.62 -34.50
CA MET A 1 24.85 -8.15 -34.13
C MET A 1 24.22 -7.13 -33.21
N THR A 2 23.21 -6.41 -33.71
CA THR A 2 22.61 -5.24 -33.06
C THR A 2 21.41 -5.69 -32.24
N THR A 3 21.51 -5.65 -30.91
CA THR A 3 20.42 -6.05 -30.01
C THR A 3 19.48 -4.86 -29.81
N GLN A 4 18.27 -4.97 -30.34
CA GLN A 4 17.19 -4.00 -30.17
C GLN A 4 16.69 -4.05 -28.72
N ILE A 5 16.81 -2.93 -27.99
CA ILE A 5 16.24 -2.75 -26.66
C ILE A 5 14.77 -2.37 -26.84
N GLN A 6 13.86 -3.21 -26.34
CA GLN A 6 12.42 -2.95 -26.32
C GLN A 6 12.10 -1.79 -25.36
N PRO A 7 11.22 -0.84 -25.73
CA PRO A 7 10.80 0.23 -24.83
C PRO A 7 9.86 -0.29 -23.75
N PHE A 8 10.15 0.02 -22.48
CA PHE A 8 9.29 -0.32 -21.34
C PHE A 8 7.98 0.48 -21.37
N ARG A 9 6.85 -0.22 -21.21
CA ARG A 9 5.51 0.36 -21.08
C ARG A 9 5.45 1.28 -19.86
N GLN A 10 5.05 2.53 -20.07
CA GLN A 10 4.53 3.38 -19.01
C GLN A 10 3.24 2.76 -18.47
N TYR A 11 3.18 2.50 -17.16
CA TYR A 11 1.92 2.15 -16.51
C TYR A 11 1.04 3.41 -16.38
N PRO A 12 -0.27 3.33 -16.71
CA PRO A 12 -1.13 4.51 -16.68
C PRO A 12 -1.37 4.96 -15.24
N ARG A 13 -1.25 6.29 -15.01
CA ARG A 13 -1.71 6.95 -13.79
C ARG A 13 -3.20 6.67 -13.60
N TYR A 14 -3.61 6.09 -12.48
CA TYR A 14 -5.01 6.08 -12.09
C TYR A 14 -5.39 7.50 -11.63
N LYS A 15 -6.24 8.19 -12.40
CA LYS A 15 -6.93 9.40 -11.92
C LYS A 15 -8.13 8.96 -11.09
N VAL A 16 -8.13 9.28 -9.81
CA VAL A 16 -9.32 9.14 -8.96
C VAL A 16 -10.22 10.35 -9.23
N SER A 17 -11.31 10.11 -9.97
CA SER A 17 -12.38 11.09 -10.18
C SER A 17 -13.30 11.06 -8.96
N VAL A 18 -13.37 12.15 -8.21
CA VAL A 18 -14.37 12.34 -7.14
C VAL A 18 -15.73 12.55 -7.81
N LEU A 19 -16.65 11.61 -7.64
CA LEU A 19 -18.05 11.76 -8.05
C LEU A 19 -18.85 12.38 -6.89
N SER A 20 -19.36 13.59 -7.10
CA SER A 20 -20.40 14.22 -6.27
C SER A 20 -21.75 13.53 -6.49
N PRO A 21 -22.63 13.44 -5.46
CA PRO A 21 -23.97 12.90 -5.64
C PRO A 21 -24.89 13.90 -6.35
N SER A 22 -25.55 13.45 -7.40
CA SER A 22 -26.62 14.16 -8.12
C SER A 22 -27.95 14.03 -7.36
N ASN A 23 -28.59 15.17 -7.06
CA ASN A 23 -29.96 15.24 -6.56
C ASN A 23 -30.94 14.94 -7.70
N GLU A 24 -31.71 13.86 -7.59
CA GLU A 24 -32.83 13.59 -8.50
C GLU A 24 -34.15 14.00 -7.85
N LYS A 25 -34.91 14.80 -8.61
CA LYS A 25 -36.12 15.51 -8.24
C LYS A 25 -37.30 14.73 -8.81
N ILE A 26 -38.12 14.09 -7.98
CA ILE A 26 -39.31 13.38 -8.45
C ILE A 26 -40.47 14.37 -8.64
N SER A 27 -40.85 14.55 -9.91
CA SER A 27 -41.99 15.33 -10.38
C SER A 27 -43.32 14.62 -10.07
N SER A 28 -44.25 15.37 -9.49
CA SER A 28 -45.65 15.01 -9.32
C SER A 28 -46.40 15.09 -10.65
N ASN A 29 -46.98 13.99 -11.12
CA ASN A 29 -47.98 14.01 -12.19
C ASN A 29 -49.35 13.67 -11.63
N ASN A 30 -50.21 14.69 -11.63
CA ASN A 30 -51.62 14.65 -11.27
C ASN A 30 -52.42 14.19 -12.48
N ALA A 31 -53.26 13.15 -12.34
CA ALA A 31 -54.20 12.73 -13.37
C ALA A 31 -55.60 12.63 -12.79
N THR A 32 -56.42 13.59 -13.20
CA THR A 32 -57.86 13.70 -12.94
C THR A 32 -58.62 12.74 -13.87
N ALA A 33 -59.57 11.97 -13.35
CA ALA A 33 -60.61 11.33 -14.14
C ALA A 33 -61.94 11.33 -13.37
N THR A 34 -62.98 11.88 -14.02
CA THR A 34 -64.38 11.93 -13.58
C THR A 34 -65.17 10.69 -14.07
N PRO A 35 -66.39 10.44 -13.53
CA PRO A 35 -67.00 9.12 -13.50
C PRO A 35 -68.09 8.91 -14.57
N SER A 36 -68.23 7.66 -15.01
CA SER A 36 -69.42 7.17 -15.72
C SER A 36 -69.68 5.72 -15.34
N ASP A 37 -70.87 5.46 -14.77
CA ASP A 37 -71.45 4.17 -14.40
C ASP A 37 -71.57 3.20 -15.59
N VAL A 38 -71.47 1.87 -15.36
CA VAL A 38 -72.60 0.91 -15.27
C VAL A 38 -72.11 -0.51 -14.88
N ASN A 39 -72.64 -1.05 -13.78
CA ASN A 39 -73.23 -2.40 -13.54
C ASN A 39 -72.77 -3.61 -14.41
N LEU A 40 -72.60 -4.87 -13.95
CA LEU A 40 -73.36 -5.67 -12.98
C LEU A 40 -72.65 -7.05 -12.78
N MET A 41 -73.01 -7.75 -11.70
CA MET A 41 -72.99 -9.22 -11.49
C MET A 41 -71.70 -9.92 -10.96
N SER A 42 -71.67 -10.01 -9.63
CA SER A 42 -71.81 -11.28 -8.87
C SER A 42 -70.88 -12.47 -9.20
N SER A 43 -69.88 -12.68 -8.35
CA SER A 43 -69.54 -14.04 -7.88
C SER A 43 -68.94 -13.99 -6.48
N SER A 44 -69.63 -14.66 -5.56
CA SER A 44 -69.28 -14.83 -4.17
C SER A 44 -68.01 -15.67 -3.99
N SER A 45 -66.97 -15.10 -3.38
CA SER A 45 -65.95 -15.90 -2.69
C SER A 45 -65.61 -15.29 -1.33
N LYS A 46 -65.63 -16.15 -0.31
CA LYS A 46 -65.55 -15.81 1.12
C LYS A 46 -64.26 -15.02 1.45
N PRO A 47 -64.29 -14.01 2.34
CA PRO A 47 -63.09 -13.29 2.75
C PRO A 47 -62.20 -14.20 3.61
N LYS A 48 -61.01 -14.55 3.11
CA LYS A 48 -59.92 -15.03 3.97
C LYS A 48 -59.40 -13.81 4.74
N LYS A 49 -59.44 -13.88 6.07
CA LYS A 49 -58.89 -12.88 6.98
C LYS A 49 -57.39 -12.76 6.70
N PHE A 50 -57.02 -11.76 5.91
CA PHE A 50 -55.67 -11.59 5.39
C PHE A 50 -54.80 -10.93 6.47
N LEU A 51 -53.82 -11.69 6.95
CA LEU A 51 -52.92 -11.41 8.07
C LEU A 51 -51.84 -10.36 7.71
N TRP A 52 -52.23 -9.16 7.25
CA TRP A 52 -51.28 -8.07 6.91
C TRP A 52 -50.62 -7.34 8.09
N PRO A 53 -51.21 -7.20 9.29
CA PRO A 53 -50.56 -6.45 10.36
C PRO A 53 -49.29 -7.16 10.84
N THR A 54 -49.30 -8.49 10.92
CA THR A 54 -48.18 -9.27 11.47
C THR A 54 -46.98 -9.31 10.53
N LEU A 55 -47.19 -9.40 9.21
CA LEU A 55 -46.10 -9.44 8.24
C LEU A 55 -45.37 -8.09 8.15
N PHE A 56 -46.08 -6.96 8.29
CA PHE A 56 -45.47 -5.64 8.29
C PHE A 56 -44.52 -5.44 9.49
N TRP A 57 -44.95 -5.83 10.69
CA TRP A 57 -44.09 -5.76 11.88
C TRP A 57 -42.91 -6.73 11.84
N ILE A 58 -43.05 -7.89 11.17
CA ILE A 58 -41.94 -8.82 10.94
C ILE A 58 -40.90 -8.20 10.00
N VAL A 59 -41.32 -7.65 8.86
CA VAL A 59 -40.41 -7.02 7.89
C VAL A 59 -39.72 -5.80 8.51
N LEU A 60 -40.46 -4.95 9.21
CA LEU A 60 -39.90 -3.79 9.91
C LEU A 60 -38.92 -4.21 11.01
N GLY A 61 -39.25 -5.26 11.78
CA GLY A 61 -38.38 -5.84 12.80
C GLY A 61 -37.09 -6.41 12.21
N THR A 62 -37.16 -7.11 11.07
CA THR A 62 -35.96 -7.62 10.39
C THR A 62 -35.05 -6.52 9.84
N LEU A 63 -35.62 -5.43 9.34
CA LEU A 63 -34.85 -4.30 8.84
C LEU A 63 -34.16 -3.53 9.97
N ILE A 64 -34.86 -3.31 11.09
CA ILE A 64 -34.29 -2.69 12.30
C ILE A 64 -33.19 -3.58 12.89
N PHE A 65 -33.42 -4.88 12.99
CA PHE A 65 -32.42 -5.83 13.50
C PHE A 65 -31.17 -5.87 12.60
N LEU A 66 -31.35 -5.90 11.28
CA LEU A 66 -30.24 -5.86 10.32
C LEU A 66 -29.47 -4.54 10.41
N ALA A 67 -30.16 -3.40 10.55
CA ALA A 67 -29.53 -2.09 10.71
C ALA A 67 -28.72 -1.99 12.02
N LEU A 68 -29.22 -2.55 13.12
CA LEU A 68 -28.49 -2.61 14.40
C LEU A 68 -27.26 -3.53 14.31
N VAL A 69 -27.38 -4.69 13.66
CA VAL A 69 -26.24 -5.59 13.43
C VAL A 69 -25.17 -4.89 12.58
N ILE A 70 -25.54 -4.18 11.52
CA ILE A 70 -24.59 -3.42 10.69
C ILE A 70 -23.94 -2.29 11.51
N ALA A 71 -24.72 -1.51 12.26
CA ALA A 71 -24.22 -0.39 13.06
C ALA A 71 -23.30 -0.81 14.21
N VAL A 72 -23.37 -2.06 14.69
CA VAL A 72 -22.53 -2.57 15.78
C VAL A 72 -21.36 -3.39 15.24
N VAL A 73 -21.57 -4.25 14.25
CA VAL A 73 -20.54 -5.17 13.74
C VAL A 73 -19.54 -4.47 12.83
N VAL A 74 -19.98 -3.49 12.02
CA VAL A 74 -19.06 -2.76 11.12
C VAL A 74 -18.02 -1.93 11.89
N PRO A 75 -18.37 -1.14 12.92
CA PRO A 75 -17.36 -0.43 13.71
C PRO A 75 -16.40 -1.37 14.44
N ILE A 76 -16.88 -2.50 14.96
CA ILE A 76 -16.03 -3.49 15.67
C ILE A 76 -15.00 -4.10 14.71
N ALA A 77 -15.40 -4.46 13.49
CA ALA A 77 -14.47 -4.99 12.48
C ALA A 77 -13.46 -3.94 11.99
N VAL A 78 -13.85 -2.65 11.91
CA VAL A 78 -12.98 -1.53 11.52
C VAL A 78 -12.01 -1.12 12.65
N LEU A 79 -12.25 -1.51 13.90
CA LEU A 79 -11.30 -1.30 14.99
C LEU A 79 -10.24 -2.41 15.09
N ALA A 80 -10.52 -3.61 14.56
CA ALA A 80 -9.63 -4.76 14.64
C ALA A 80 -8.46 -4.75 13.63
N ASN A 81 -8.47 -3.85 12.64
CA ASN A 81 -7.46 -3.80 11.57
C ASN A 81 -6.34 -2.76 11.78
N LYS A 82 -6.31 -2.04 12.92
CA LYS A 82 -5.34 -0.96 13.17
C LYS A 82 -4.06 -1.35 13.91
N ALA A 83 -3.86 -2.63 14.21
CA ALA A 83 -2.67 -3.12 14.89
C ALA A 83 -2.01 -4.23 14.06
N VAL A 84 -1.47 -3.87 12.90
CA VAL A 84 -0.35 -4.65 12.35
C VAL A 84 0.84 -4.32 13.24
N SER A 85 1.09 -5.17 14.22
CA SER A 85 2.33 -5.11 15.00
C SER A 85 3.46 -5.43 14.02
N THR A 86 4.19 -4.39 13.60
CA THR A 86 5.37 -4.50 12.75
C THR A 86 6.49 -5.13 13.58
N ILE A 87 6.47 -6.45 13.70
CA ILE A 87 7.59 -7.20 14.24
C ILE A 87 8.67 -7.18 13.16
N CYS A 88 9.74 -6.42 13.38
CA CYS A 88 10.84 -6.39 12.42
C CYS A 88 11.52 -7.78 12.37
N PRO A 89 11.71 -8.37 11.17
CA PRO A 89 12.30 -9.68 11.06
C PRO A 89 13.76 -9.64 11.56
N THR A 90 14.02 -10.34 12.66
CA THR A 90 15.38 -10.57 13.16
C THR A 90 15.67 -12.06 13.00
N THR A 91 16.15 -12.46 11.84
CA THR A 91 16.50 -13.86 11.59
C THR A 91 17.93 -13.94 11.06
N ALA A 92 18.87 -14.25 11.96
CA ALA A 92 20.18 -14.76 11.59
C ALA A 92 20.12 -16.29 11.71
N ILE A 93 20.15 -17.00 10.57
CA ILE A 93 20.40 -18.44 10.52
C ILE A 93 21.74 -18.62 9.82
N THR A 94 22.71 -19.14 10.57
CA THR A 94 24.06 -19.42 10.09
C THR A 94 24.09 -20.82 9.50
N THR A 95 24.28 -20.90 8.18
CA THR A 95 24.58 -22.16 7.48
C THR A 95 25.93 -22.03 6.78
N THR A 96 26.79 -23.02 6.96
CA THR A 96 28.13 -23.10 6.37
C THR A 96 28.05 -23.24 4.84
N VAL A 97 28.69 -22.33 4.10
CA VAL A 97 28.68 -22.31 2.63
C VAL A 97 30.05 -22.74 2.09
N THR A 98 30.06 -23.73 1.20
CA THR A 98 31.18 -24.11 0.35
C THR A 98 31.46 -23.02 -0.68
N ALA A 99 32.74 -22.76 -0.97
CA ALA A 99 33.22 -21.63 -1.77
C ALA A 99 32.69 -21.61 -3.21
N SER A 100 31.57 -20.91 -3.41
CA SER A 100 31.16 -20.33 -4.69
C SER A 100 31.78 -18.93 -4.81
N SER A 101 32.28 -18.56 -5.98
CA SER A 101 32.76 -17.20 -6.23
C SER A 101 31.62 -16.21 -6.07
N LEU A 102 31.84 -15.13 -5.31
CA LEU A 102 30.83 -14.09 -5.08
C LEU A 102 30.36 -13.44 -6.39
N PRO A 103 29.10 -12.97 -6.45
CA PRO A 103 28.57 -12.20 -7.58
C PRO A 103 29.41 -10.96 -7.91
N ALA A 104 29.44 -10.53 -9.19
CA ALA A 104 30.27 -9.42 -9.64
C ALA A 104 30.00 -8.10 -8.92
N GLN A 105 28.76 -7.85 -8.51
CA GLN A 105 28.37 -6.66 -7.74
C GLN A 105 29.01 -6.61 -6.34
N CYS A 106 29.63 -7.69 -5.87
CA CYS A 106 30.41 -7.70 -4.64
C CYS A 106 31.81 -7.09 -4.80
N SER A 107 32.25 -6.85 -6.05
CA SER A 107 33.51 -6.20 -6.37
C SER A 107 33.33 -4.96 -7.25
N ASN A 108 32.17 -4.79 -7.87
CA ASN A 108 31.83 -3.67 -8.74
C ASN A 108 30.55 -2.98 -8.26
N TYR A 109 30.72 -1.94 -7.44
CA TYR A 109 29.66 -1.13 -6.86
C TYR A 109 30.18 0.29 -6.60
N THR A 110 29.24 1.22 -6.37
CA THR A 110 29.54 2.58 -5.92
C THR A 110 29.31 2.70 -4.42
N SER A 111 30.28 3.25 -3.69
CA SER A 111 30.13 3.53 -2.27
C SER A 111 29.43 4.86 -2.05
N ILE A 112 28.41 4.86 -1.20
CA ILE A 112 27.78 6.09 -0.69
C ILE A 112 28.20 6.24 0.78
N THR A 113 28.81 7.39 1.08
CA THR A 113 29.24 7.82 2.43
C THR A 113 28.53 9.11 2.74
N ASP A 114 27.36 9.00 3.35
CA ASP A 114 26.45 10.12 3.53
C ASP A 114 25.77 10.02 4.89
N ASP A 115 26.37 10.68 5.86
CA ASP A 115 25.98 10.61 7.26
C ASP A 115 24.59 11.20 7.52
N THR A 116 24.09 12.04 6.60
CA THR A 116 22.75 12.62 6.70
C THR A 116 21.62 11.62 6.46
N ARG A 117 21.95 10.37 6.07
CA ARG A 117 20.99 9.25 5.91
C ARG A 117 20.63 8.53 7.21
N SER A 118 21.22 8.94 8.34
CA SER A 118 20.90 8.36 9.65
C SER A 118 19.47 8.70 10.10
N PRO A 119 18.75 7.79 10.78
CA PRO A 119 17.49 8.08 11.45
C PRO A 119 17.58 9.22 12.47
N ASP A 120 18.77 9.51 13.00
CA ASP A 120 18.97 10.61 13.96
C ASP A 120 19.09 11.97 13.27
N TYR A 121 19.27 12.00 11.95
CA TYR A 121 19.40 13.25 11.20
C TYR A 121 18.02 13.81 10.82
N THR A 122 17.66 14.95 11.42
CA THR A 122 16.31 15.54 11.36
C THR A 122 16.20 16.76 10.44
N VAL A 123 17.28 17.19 9.79
CA VAL A 123 17.27 18.36 8.92
C VAL A 123 16.89 17.94 7.51
N LEU A 124 15.83 18.47 6.95
CA LEU A 124 15.46 18.22 5.56
C LEU A 124 16.47 18.89 4.62
N SER A 125 17.28 18.10 3.93
CA SER A 125 18.40 18.63 3.14
C SER A 125 18.42 18.14 1.70
N THR A 126 17.85 16.97 1.39
CA THR A 126 18.02 16.36 0.06
C THR A 126 17.04 15.22 -0.21
N CYS A 127 17.14 14.63 -1.40
CA CYS A 127 16.36 13.49 -1.89
C CYS A 127 17.26 12.63 -2.80
N ASP A 128 16.88 11.36 -3.03
CA ASP A 128 17.70 10.42 -3.82
C ASP A 128 17.39 10.41 -5.33
N ASP A 129 16.63 11.40 -5.82
CA ASP A 129 16.22 11.44 -7.24
C ASP A 129 17.42 11.64 -8.19
N THR A 130 18.39 12.46 -7.81
CA THR A 130 19.54 12.86 -8.63
C THR A 130 20.64 11.80 -8.66
N ILE A 131 20.96 11.21 -7.51
CA ILE A 131 22.04 10.20 -7.36
C ILE A 131 21.77 8.99 -8.26
N PHE A 132 20.50 8.65 -8.48
CA PHE A 132 20.08 7.50 -9.29
C PHE A 132 19.33 7.90 -10.58
N SER A 133 19.36 9.19 -10.94
CA SER A 133 18.50 9.77 -12.01
C SER A 133 18.75 9.22 -13.41
N THR A 134 19.97 8.79 -13.73
CA THR A 134 20.37 8.36 -15.08
C THR A 134 20.11 6.88 -15.29
N THR A 135 20.58 6.03 -14.40
CA THR A 135 20.41 4.57 -14.47
C THR A 135 20.46 3.95 -13.08
N PRO A 136 19.68 2.88 -12.82
CA PRO A 136 19.85 2.09 -11.61
C PRO A 136 21.26 1.48 -11.55
N MET A 137 21.79 1.33 -10.34
CA MET A 137 23.18 0.92 -10.14
C MET A 137 23.37 0.12 -8.84
N TRP A 138 24.48 -0.62 -8.77
CA TRP A 138 24.88 -1.33 -7.57
C TRP A 138 25.59 -0.38 -6.60
N VAL A 139 25.10 -0.32 -5.37
CA VAL A 139 25.53 0.60 -4.33
C VAL A 139 25.88 -0.14 -3.06
N ARG A 140 26.89 0.35 -2.35
CA ARG A 140 27.18 -0.02 -0.96
C ARG A 140 27.06 1.21 -0.07
N PHE A 141 26.22 1.14 0.96
CA PHE A 141 26.21 2.16 2.01
C PHE A 141 27.34 1.92 3.01
N THR A 142 28.00 3.01 3.40
CA THR A 142 29.13 3.03 4.32
C THR A 142 29.14 4.35 5.09
N GLY A 143 29.90 4.45 6.18
CA GLY A 143 30.01 5.67 6.97
C GLY A 143 29.32 5.56 8.33
N SER A 144 29.06 6.70 8.97
CA SER A 144 28.54 6.74 10.34
C SER A 144 27.01 6.63 10.40
N SER A 145 26.31 6.89 9.31
CA SER A 145 24.88 6.61 9.16
C SER A 145 24.56 5.13 8.98
N GLY A 146 25.55 4.24 9.10
CA GLY A 146 25.35 2.81 8.99
C GLY A 146 25.65 2.22 7.61
N THR A 147 25.32 0.95 7.46
CA THR A 147 25.67 0.14 6.28
C THR A 147 24.49 -0.60 5.67
N LEU A 148 23.35 -0.62 6.38
CA LEU A 148 22.13 -1.28 5.94
C LEU A 148 21.08 -0.24 5.59
N ILE A 149 20.23 -0.51 4.60
CA ILE A 149 18.94 0.19 4.52
C ILE A 149 18.10 -0.24 5.72
N ALA A 150 17.47 0.70 6.43
CA ALA A 150 16.64 0.40 7.60
C ALA A 150 15.64 -0.74 7.31
N SER A 151 15.54 -1.74 8.18
CA SER A 151 14.63 -2.89 8.02
C SER A 151 13.27 -2.69 8.71
N CYS A 152 13.10 -1.53 9.35
CA CYS A 152 11.88 -1.13 10.06
C CYS A 152 11.44 0.25 9.57
N PRO A 153 10.14 0.58 9.66
CA PRO A 153 9.65 1.92 9.40
C PRO A 153 10.39 2.97 10.23
N ILE A 154 10.75 4.08 9.58
CA ILE A 154 11.34 5.26 10.21
C ILE A 154 10.31 6.38 10.15
N ASP A 155 10.19 7.17 11.22
CA ASP A 155 9.29 8.32 11.29
C ASP A 155 9.60 9.34 10.18
N THR A 156 8.59 10.13 9.77
CA THR A 156 8.78 11.19 8.78
C THR A 156 9.80 12.24 9.23
N ASP A 157 10.37 12.97 8.28
CA ASP A 157 11.37 14.02 8.53
C ASP A 157 12.64 13.52 9.22
N ARG A 158 13.09 12.32 8.81
CA ARG A 158 14.34 11.68 9.22
C ARG A 158 15.19 11.33 8.02
N CYS A 159 16.46 10.96 8.26
CA CYS A 159 17.38 10.53 7.21
C CYS A 159 17.61 11.61 6.14
N GLY A 160 17.37 12.88 6.51
CA GLY A 160 17.57 14.05 5.66
C GLY A 160 16.50 14.29 4.59
N ALA A 161 15.36 13.59 4.69
CA ALA A 161 14.25 13.68 3.74
C ALA A 161 12.90 13.67 4.45
N ALA A 162 11.85 14.17 3.76
CA ALA A 162 10.51 14.23 4.36
C ALA A 162 9.87 12.84 4.48
N ALA A 163 10.17 11.95 3.54
CA ALA A 163 9.65 10.59 3.49
C ALA A 163 10.81 9.57 3.44
N PRO A 164 11.29 9.09 4.60
CA PRO A 164 12.37 8.13 4.66
C PRO A 164 11.92 6.74 4.21
N GLY A 165 12.82 6.07 3.50
CA GLY A 165 12.64 4.74 2.96
C GLY A 165 13.25 3.66 3.85
N TRP A 166 12.50 2.59 4.07
CA TRP A 166 12.93 1.37 4.77
C TRP A 166 12.66 0.14 3.91
N TYR A 167 13.53 -0.86 3.98
CA TYR A 167 13.40 -2.10 3.22
C TYR A 167 12.41 -3.05 3.91
N SER A 168 11.29 -3.34 3.25
CA SER A 168 10.25 -4.24 3.74
C SER A 168 10.45 -5.70 3.34
N GLY A 169 11.52 -5.98 2.60
CA GLY A 169 11.91 -7.34 2.23
C GLY A 169 12.78 -8.03 3.29
N VAL A 170 13.24 -9.22 2.95
CA VAL A 170 14.15 -10.01 3.79
C VAL A 170 15.57 -9.88 3.28
N TYR A 171 16.50 -9.59 4.18
CA TYR A 171 17.93 -9.54 3.87
C TYR A 171 18.48 -10.94 3.52
N PRO A 172 19.34 -11.06 2.49
CA PRO A 172 19.93 -12.34 2.11
C PRO A 172 20.84 -12.89 3.22
N SER A 173 20.60 -14.12 3.66
CA SER A 173 21.29 -14.73 4.80
C SER A 173 22.66 -15.30 4.47
N TRP A 174 22.89 -15.74 3.23
CA TRP A 174 24.12 -16.45 2.84
C TRP A 174 24.98 -15.63 1.89
N ALA A 175 26.30 -15.74 2.01
CA ALA A 175 27.24 -15.12 1.09
C ALA A 175 26.93 -15.51 -0.37
N GLY A 176 26.85 -14.51 -1.24
CA GLY A 176 26.51 -14.63 -2.65
C GLY A 176 25.01 -14.75 -2.95
N SER A 177 24.15 -14.87 -1.93
CA SER A 177 22.70 -14.90 -2.14
C SER A 177 22.13 -13.52 -2.44
N VAL A 178 21.06 -13.49 -3.23
CA VAL A 178 20.36 -12.28 -3.67
C VAL A 178 18.89 -12.41 -3.29
N THR A 179 18.31 -11.36 -2.70
CA THR A 179 16.87 -11.23 -2.49
C THR A 179 16.34 -9.99 -3.21
N SER A 180 15.05 -10.03 -3.55
CA SER A 180 14.33 -8.88 -4.11
C SER A 180 13.26 -8.44 -3.14
N GLY A 181 12.94 -7.15 -3.12
CA GLY A 181 11.84 -6.64 -2.33
C GLY A 181 11.54 -5.18 -2.64
N PHE A 182 10.82 -4.54 -1.73
CA PHE A 182 10.48 -3.13 -1.84
C PHE A 182 11.12 -2.32 -0.72
N VAL A 183 11.57 -1.12 -1.05
CA VAL A 183 11.72 -0.05 -0.08
C VAL A 183 10.38 0.67 -0.01
N CYS A 184 9.80 0.71 1.18
CA CYS A 184 8.60 1.47 1.52
C CYS A 184 9.01 2.84 2.05
N TYR A 185 8.33 3.91 1.61
CA TYR A 185 8.57 5.26 2.11
C TYR A 185 7.42 5.68 3.02
N ASN A 186 7.73 6.03 4.27
CA ASN A 186 6.75 6.46 5.26
C ASN A 186 6.34 7.92 5.00
N TYR A 187 5.05 8.17 4.77
CA TYR A 187 4.52 9.51 4.57
C TYR A 187 3.01 9.59 4.81
N ASN A 188 2.52 10.74 5.28
CA ASN A 188 1.08 11.03 5.40
C ASN A 188 0.27 9.96 6.17
N GLY A 189 0.87 9.36 7.19
CA GLY A 189 0.25 8.32 8.01
C GLY A 189 0.20 6.92 7.39
N ASP A 190 0.77 6.73 6.20
CA ASP A 190 0.98 5.42 5.58
C ASP A 190 2.49 5.07 5.60
N LEU A 191 2.81 3.93 6.23
CA LEU A 191 4.18 3.45 6.37
C LEU A 191 4.82 3.02 5.03
N CYS A 192 4.02 2.88 3.97
CA CYS A 192 4.45 2.47 2.64
C CYS A 192 3.72 3.26 1.54
N TYR A 193 3.63 4.59 1.71
CA TYR A 193 2.91 5.46 0.77
C TYR A 193 3.49 5.41 -0.66
N TRP A 194 4.83 5.36 -0.78
CA TRP A 194 5.54 5.05 -2.03
C TRP A 194 6.37 3.79 -1.89
N THR A 195 6.73 3.22 -3.04
CA THR A 195 7.62 2.05 -3.11
C THR A 195 8.68 2.18 -4.20
N SER A 196 9.87 1.64 -3.93
CA SER A 196 10.90 1.35 -4.93
C SER A 196 11.25 -0.14 -4.89
N TRP A 197 11.22 -0.82 -6.03
CA TRP A 197 11.69 -2.21 -6.10
C TRP A 197 13.23 -2.24 -6.12
N ILE A 198 13.84 -3.16 -5.35
CA ILE A 198 15.30 -3.27 -5.24
C ILE A 198 15.75 -4.73 -5.21
N LEU A 199 17.04 -4.94 -5.49
CA LEU A 199 17.77 -6.18 -5.19
C LEU A 199 18.78 -5.94 -4.08
N VAL A 200 18.96 -6.93 -3.21
CA VAL A 200 19.95 -6.93 -2.13
C VAL A 200 20.82 -8.17 -2.30
N THR A 201 22.15 -8.01 -2.26
CA THR A 201 23.11 -9.13 -2.29
C THR A 201 23.94 -9.14 -1.02
N ASN A 202 24.12 -10.30 -0.39
CA ASN A 202 25.06 -10.47 0.72
C ASN A 202 26.45 -10.81 0.15
N CYS A 203 27.40 -9.89 0.30
CA CYS A 203 28.74 -10.01 -0.26
C CYS A 203 29.79 -10.50 0.75
N ASN A 204 29.36 -11.32 1.70
CA ASN A 204 30.21 -11.88 2.77
C ASN A 204 30.77 -10.77 3.69
N GLY A 205 29.90 -10.24 4.56
CA GLY A 205 30.26 -9.23 5.56
C GLY A 205 29.75 -7.82 5.27
N PHE A 206 29.16 -7.59 4.09
CA PHE A 206 28.46 -6.36 3.74
C PHE A 206 27.36 -6.65 2.72
N TYR A 207 26.43 -5.70 2.55
CA TYR A 207 25.39 -5.78 1.55
C TYR A 207 25.62 -4.77 0.43
N VAL A 208 25.21 -5.17 -0.77
CA VAL A 208 25.13 -4.26 -1.92
C VAL A 208 23.70 -4.27 -2.47
N TYR A 209 23.28 -3.11 -2.95
CA TYR A 209 21.90 -2.81 -3.30
C TYR A 209 21.83 -2.38 -4.75
N TYR A 210 20.93 -2.97 -5.53
CA TYR A 210 20.58 -2.44 -6.84
C TYR A 210 19.41 -1.47 -6.69
N LEU A 211 19.70 -0.18 -6.81
CA LEU A 211 18.77 0.89 -6.46
C LEU A 211 18.32 1.67 -7.69
N TYR A 212 17.07 2.11 -7.67
CA TYR A 212 16.46 2.99 -8.65
C TYR A 212 16.29 4.41 -8.07
N ALA A 213 16.15 5.40 -8.95
CA ALA A 213 15.65 6.72 -8.55
C ALA A 213 14.28 6.58 -7.88
N PRO A 214 14.08 7.16 -6.68
CA PRO A 214 12.77 7.21 -6.07
C PRO A 214 11.77 7.97 -6.95
N PRO A 215 10.46 7.67 -6.84
CA PRO A 215 9.42 8.30 -7.65
C PRO A 215 9.29 9.83 -7.54
N THR A 216 9.71 10.44 -6.42
CA THR A 216 9.58 11.88 -6.17
C THR A 216 10.77 12.41 -5.35
N CYS A 217 11.08 13.71 -5.51
CA CYS A 217 12.14 14.38 -4.73
C CYS A 217 11.66 14.84 -3.35
N ILE A 218 11.26 13.86 -2.53
CA ILE A 218 11.13 13.98 -1.07
C ILE A 218 11.51 12.66 -0.38
N LEU A 219 11.95 11.68 -1.18
CA LEU A 219 12.18 10.30 -0.79
C LEU A 219 13.67 10.03 -0.70
N ARG A 220 14.08 9.22 0.27
CA ARG A 220 15.47 8.86 0.46
C ARG A 220 15.63 7.50 1.12
N TYR A 221 16.59 6.71 0.68
CA TYR A 221 16.95 5.46 1.34
C TYR A 221 17.63 5.78 2.68
N CYS A 222 16.98 5.40 3.79
CA CYS A 222 17.50 5.60 5.13
C CYS A 222 18.45 4.47 5.54
N THR A 223 19.56 4.79 6.21
CA THR A 223 20.60 3.80 6.56
C THR A 223 20.79 3.64 8.07
N ILE A 224 21.12 2.43 8.52
CA ILE A 224 21.41 2.06 9.93
C ILE A 224 22.60 1.11 10.05
#